data_AF-A0A286C426-F1
#
_entry.id   AF-A0A286C426-F1
#
_cell.length_a   1.000
_cell.length_b   1.000
_cell.length_c   1.000
_cell.angle_alpha   90.00
_cell.angle_beta   90.00
_cell.angle_gamma   90.00
#
_symmetry.space_group_name_H-M   'P 1'
#
loop_
_entity.id
_entity.type
_entity.pdbx_description
1 polymer ?
#
loop_
_entity_poly.entity_id
_entity_poly.type
_entity_poly.pdbx_seq_one_letter_code
_entity_poly.pdbx_strand_id
1 'polypeptide(L)'
;MIFIINAVALYASFSLNQMLAVYWGAVLPVFYAIAVAPHVLIGRPDMPPATITRILAEKWDNADDLTAYIVKYWMALAYPTTSWKKQLNSVILYLTSFFLGFVYLLREMFAAGLFLCVVGYVLYQMSLRVDRPRSVYANSDFRDGSDSEFARKEWELAAMSIVAFSDLYPDDRPLKESANKISEDSDVQLLLAKYRHDHGFGCVA
;
A
#
# COMPACT_ATOMS: atom_id res chain seq x y z
N MET A 1 5.62 -17.80 -3.97
CA MET A 1 7.06 -18.11 -3.82
C MET A 1 7.56 -17.86 -2.40
N ILE A 2 7.47 -16.64 -1.85
CA ILE A 2 7.94 -16.33 -0.48
C ILE A 2 7.24 -17.18 0.59
N PHE A 3 5.93 -17.43 0.47
CA PHE A 3 5.21 -18.33 1.37
C PHE A 3 5.80 -19.75 1.40
N ILE A 4 6.04 -20.33 0.22
CA ILE A 4 6.58 -21.68 0.07
C ILE A 4 8.02 -21.74 0.60
N ILE A 5 8.84 -20.72 0.32
CA ILE A 5 10.21 -20.63 0.84
C ILE A 5 10.21 -20.55 2.38
N ASN A 6 9.33 -19.74 2.98
CA ASN A 6 9.20 -19.67 4.44
C ASN A 6 8.66 -20.97 5.04
N ALA A 7 7.66 -21.60 4.43
CA ALA A 7 7.10 -22.86 4.90
C ALA A 7 8.15 -23.99 4.87
N VAL A 8 8.92 -24.08 3.79
CA VAL A 8 10.01 -25.06 3.65
C VAL A 8 11.16 -24.75 4.62
N ALA A 9 11.52 -23.48 4.81
CA ALA A 9 12.56 -23.09 5.77
C ALA A 9 12.16 -23.39 7.22
N LEU A 10 10.91 -23.10 7.61
CA LEU A 10 10.36 -23.43 8.93
C LEU A 10 10.27 -24.95 9.14
N TYR A 11 9.77 -25.69 8.15
CA TYR A 11 9.73 -27.15 8.22
C TYR A 11 11.13 -27.76 8.39
N ALA A 12 12.10 -27.35 7.57
CA ALA A 12 13.47 -27.82 7.68
C ALA A 12 14.11 -27.43 9.04
N SER A 13 13.79 -26.23 9.53
CA SER A 13 14.27 -25.72 10.82
C SER A 13 13.77 -26.54 12.02
N PHE A 14 12.50 -26.95 12.02
CA PHE A 14 11.91 -27.65 13.16
C PHE A 14 11.98 -29.18 13.04
N SER A 15 11.91 -29.75 11.83
CA SER A 15 11.91 -31.21 11.62
C SER A 15 13.29 -31.80 11.35
N LEU A 16 14.24 -31.04 10.79
CA LEU A 16 15.57 -31.56 10.43
C LEU A 16 16.70 -31.08 11.37
N ASN A 17 16.36 -30.31 12.42
CA ASN A 17 17.30 -29.72 13.38
C ASN A 17 18.47 -28.96 12.72
N GLN A 18 18.25 -28.43 11.52
CA GLN A 18 19.23 -27.62 10.80
C GLN A 18 19.20 -26.19 11.33
N MET A 19 20.14 -25.86 12.22
CA MET A 19 20.31 -24.53 12.79
C MET A 19 20.34 -23.41 11.72
N LEU A 20 20.88 -23.69 10.53
CA LEU A 20 20.98 -22.74 9.40
C LEU A 20 19.63 -22.42 8.72
N ALA A 21 18.62 -23.31 8.82
CA ALA A 21 17.31 -23.06 8.24
C ALA A 21 16.50 -22.04 9.06
N VAL A 22 16.70 -22.00 10.38
CA VAL A 22 16.14 -20.98 11.28
C VAL A 22 16.64 -19.59 10.86
N TYR A 23 17.93 -19.49 10.50
CA TYR A 23 18.55 -18.26 10.05
C TYR A 23 17.90 -17.74 8.77
N TRP A 24 17.61 -18.58 7.79
CA TRP A 24 16.93 -18.15 6.57
C TRP A 24 15.51 -17.63 6.81
N GLY A 25 14.75 -18.28 7.72
CA GLY A 25 13.41 -17.81 8.13
C GLY A 25 13.42 -16.45 8.84
N ALA A 26 14.50 -16.14 9.57
CA ALA A 26 14.69 -14.85 10.25
C ALA A 26 15.29 -13.76 9.35
N VAL A 27 16.16 -14.15 8.42
CA VAL A 27 16.91 -13.25 7.54
C VAL A 27 16.05 -12.70 6.39
N LEU A 28 15.12 -13.52 5.86
CA LEU A 28 14.26 -13.10 4.75
C LEU A 28 13.32 -11.93 5.11
N PRO A 29 12.59 -11.93 6.25
CA PRO A 29 11.82 -10.76 6.71
C PRO A 29 12.66 -9.50 6.84
N VAL A 30 13.89 -9.63 7.36
CA VAL A 30 14.81 -8.51 7.58
C VAL A 30 15.27 -7.90 6.26
N PHE A 31 15.76 -8.72 5.32
CA PHE A 31 16.19 -8.21 4.00
C PHE A 31 15.03 -7.58 3.24
N TYR A 32 13.84 -8.18 3.30
CA TYR A 32 12.66 -7.61 2.66
C TYR A 32 12.30 -6.25 3.26
N ALA A 33 12.31 -6.13 4.60
CA ALA A 33 12.08 -4.85 5.27
C ALA A 33 13.10 -3.80 4.84
N ILE A 34 14.39 -4.11 4.83
CA ILE A 34 15.44 -3.16 4.43
C ILE A 34 15.28 -2.71 2.97
N ALA A 35 15.01 -3.65 2.06
CA ALA A 35 14.92 -3.34 0.63
C ALA A 35 13.63 -2.62 0.26
N VAL A 36 12.50 -2.96 0.89
CA VAL A 36 11.17 -2.53 0.44
C VAL A 36 10.58 -1.43 1.34
N ALA A 37 10.89 -1.40 2.65
CA ALA A 37 10.34 -0.41 3.58
C ALA A 37 10.64 1.04 3.19
N PRO A 38 11.85 1.42 2.74
CA PRO A 38 12.12 2.80 2.35
C PRO A 38 11.21 3.29 1.22
N HIS A 39 10.92 2.44 0.25
CA HIS A 39 10.06 2.79 -0.89
C HIS A 39 8.59 2.90 -0.49
N VAL A 40 8.15 2.10 0.48
CA VAL A 40 6.75 2.02 0.90
C VAL A 40 6.39 3.02 1.99
N LEU A 41 7.27 3.21 2.99
CA LEU A 41 6.98 3.99 4.19
C LEU A 41 7.42 5.45 4.08
N ILE A 42 8.51 5.72 3.36
CA ILE A 42 8.99 7.11 3.20
C ILE A 42 8.26 7.77 2.03
N GLY A 43 7.94 7.00 0.98
CA GLY A 43 7.38 7.54 -0.26
C GLY A 43 8.44 8.39 -0.96
N ARG A 44 8.96 7.91 -2.08
CA ARG A 44 9.85 8.71 -2.93
C ARG A 44 9.08 9.03 -4.20
N PRO A 45 8.26 10.10 -4.18
CA PRO A 45 7.62 10.52 -5.40
C PRO A 45 8.69 11.00 -6.39
N ASP A 46 8.57 10.58 -7.63
CA ASP A 46 9.47 11.01 -8.71
C ASP A 46 9.22 12.50 -9.08
N MET A 47 8.09 13.05 -8.62
CA MET A 47 7.76 14.47 -8.71
C MET A 47 7.78 15.14 -7.32
N PRO A 48 8.32 16.37 -7.20
CA PRO A 48 8.20 17.13 -5.97
C PRO A 48 6.73 17.39 -5.58
N PRO A 49 6.36 17.35 -4.28
CA PRO A 49 4.99 17.60 -3.84
C PRO A 49 4.39 18.91 -4.37
N ALA A 50 5.17 20.00 -4.38
CA ALA A 50 4.72 21.29 -4.91
C ALA A 50 4.35 21.23 -6.40
N THR A 51 5.05 20.41 -7.18
CA THR A 51 4.73 20.21 -8.61
C THR A 51 3.44 19.41 -8.76
N ILE A 52 3.25 18.38 -7.95
CA ILE A 52 2.02 17.58 -7.92
C ILE A 52 0.82 18.47 -7.59
N THR A 53 0.91 19.27 -6.52
CA THR A 53 -0.16 20.19 -6.12
C THR A 53 -0.50 21.17 -7.23
N ARG A 54 0.50 21.76 -7.87
CA ARG A 54 0.27 22.70 -8.97
C ARG A 54 -0.47 22.07 -10.13
N ILE A 55 -0.08 20.86 -10.56
CA ILE A 55 -0.74 20.14 -11.66
C ILE A 55 -2.18 19.78 -11.27
N LEU A 56 -2.39 19.30 -10.04
CA LEU A 56 -3.73 18.92 -9.57
C LEU A 56 -4.64 20.14 -9.38
N ALA A 57 -4.12 21.27 -8.91
CA ALA A 57 -4.90 22.49 -8.67
C ALA A 57 -5.53 23.08 -9.94
N GLU A 58 -5.04 22.71 -11.13
CA GLU A 58 -5.67 23.10 -12.40
C GLU A 58 -7.01 22.38 -12.64
N LYS A 59 -7.22 21.22 -12.01
CA LYS A 59 -8.37 20.32 -12.26
C LYS A 59 -9.12 19.91 -11.00
N TRP A 60 -8.59 20.14 -9.81
CA TRP A 60 -9.12 19.59 -8.57
C TRP A 60 -9.22 20.65 -7.47
N ASP A 61 -10.42 20.83 -6.91
CA ASP A 61 -10.69 21.76 -5.80
C ASP A 61 -9.95 21.39 -4.52
N ASN A 62 -9.69 20.09 -4.31
CA ASN A 62 -9.03 19.53 -3.13
C ASN A 62 -7.59 19.08 -3.41
N ALA A 63 -6.87 19.80 -4.26
CA ALA A 63 -5.53 19.46 -4.71
C ALA A 63 -4.50 19.23 -3.58
N ASP A 64 -4.59 19.99 -2.48
CA ASP A 64 -3.69 19.84 -1.33
C ASP A 64 -3.89 18.49 -0.62
N ASP A 65 -5.15 18.16 -0.30
CA ASP A 65 -5.52 16.89 0.34
C ASP A 65 -5.16 15.70 -0.56
N LEU A 66 -5.41 15.82 -1.87
CA LEU A 66 -5.02 14.80 -2.86
C LEU A 66 -3.51 14.65 -2.95
N THR A 67 -2.75 15.75 -2.98
CA THR A 67 -1.29 15.69 -3.01
C THR A 67 -0.76 14.96 -1.77
N ALA A 68 -1.23 15.33 -0.58
CA ALA A 68 -0.81 14.70 0.66
C ALA A 68 -1.09 13.19 0.64
N TYR A 69 -2.27 12.79 0.15
CA TYR A 69 -2.64 11.38 0.03
C TYR A 69 -1.80 10.65 -1.03
N ILE A 70 -1.60 11.24 -2.20
CA ILE A 70 -0.80 10.69 -3.31
C ILE A 70 0.66 10.50 -2.88
N VAL A 71 1.27 11.50 -2.25
CA VAL A 71 2.65 11.40 -1.75
C VAL A 71 2.76 10.31 -0.69
N LYS A 72 1.79 10.24 0.24
CA LYS A 72 1.76 9.22 1.29
C LYS A 72 1.67 7.80 0.74
N TYR A 73 0.91 7.59 -0.34
CA TYR A 73 0.68 6.27 -0.94
C TYR A 73 1.26 6.14 -2.35
N TRP A 74 2.32 6.90 -2.66
CA TRP A 74 2.90 6.98 -4.00
C TRP A 74 3.19 5.62 -4.61
N MET A 75 3.82 4.75 -3.82
CA MET A 75 4.17 3.39 -4.25
C MET A 75 2.96 2.56 -4.69
N ALA A 76 1.82 2.73 -4.01
CA ALA A 76 0.59 2.05 -4.36
C ALA A 76 0.08 2.56 -5.70
N LEU A 77 0.04 3.88 -5.88
CA LEU A 77 -0.52 4.53 -7.06
C LEU A 77 0.36 4.36 -8.31
N ALA A 78 1.68 4.48 -8.16
CA ALA A 78 2.66 4.32 -9.25
C ALA A 78 2.79 2.88 -9.76
N TYR A 79 2.54 1.87 -8.91
CA TYR A 79 2.74 0.46 -9.27
C TYR A 79 1.51 -0.43 -9.00
N PRO A 80 0.36 -0.16 -9.65
CA PRO A 80 -0.90 -0.88 -9.44
C PRO A 80 -0.80 -2.40 -9.58
N THR A 81 -0.01 -2.87 -10.54
CA THR A 81 0.08 -4.28 -10.90
C THR A 81 0.92 -5.11 -9.92
N THR A 82 1.70 -4.45 -9.06
CA THR A 82 2.65 -5.12 -8.14
C THR A 82 2.41 -4.81 -6.66
N SER A 83 1.63 -3.77 -6.34
CA SER A 83 1.35 -3.36 -4.95
C SER A 83 0.68 -4.49 -4.14
N TRP A 84 -0.38 -5.11 -4.64
CA TRP A 84 -1.05 -6.25 -4.01
C TRP A 84 -0.10 -7.40 -3.65
N LYS A 85 0.83 -7.76 -4.56
CA LYS A 85 1.82 -8.82 -4.32
C LYS A 85 2.77 -8.43 -3.19
N LYS A 86 3.16 -7.16 -3.11
CA LYS A 86 4.01 -6.61 -2.04
C LYS A 86 3.26 -6.56 -0.70
N GLN A 87 1.96 -6.27 -0.71
CA GLN A 87 1.11 -6.36 0.48
C GLN A 87 1.08 -7.80 1.01
N LEU A 88 0.74 -8.78 0.17
CA LEU A 88 0.74 -10.19 0.56
C LEU A 88 2.09 -10.66 1.12
N ASN A 89 3.18 -10.30 0.46
CA ASN A 89 4.53 -10.65 0.93
C ASN A 89 4.82 -10.02 2.29
N SER A 90 4.43 -8.76 2.50
CA SER A 90 4.57 -8.08 3.79
C SER A 90 3.73 -8.78 4.87
N VAL A 91 2.51 -9.24 4.55
CA VAL A 91 1.64 -9.99 5.46
C VAL A 91 2.30 -11.28 5.92
N ILE A 92 2.74 -12.10 4.96
CA ILE A 92 3.39 -13.37 5.24
C ILE A 92 4.64 -13.17 6.09
N LEU A 93 5.46 -12.16 5.76
CA LEU A 93 6.73 -11.92 6.42
C LEU A 93 6.55 -11.34 7.83
N TYR A 94 5.58 -10.44 8.08
CA TYR A 94 5.36 -9.97 9.44
C TYR A 94 4.86 -11.09 10.35
N LEU A 95 3.96 -11.95 9.87
CA LEU A 95 3.45 -13.11 10.62
C LEU A 95 4.60 -14.08 10.95
N THR A 96 5.47 -14.34 9.97
CA THR A 96 6.67 -15.15 10.15
C THR A 96 7.62 -14.53 11.19
N SER A 97 7.82 -13.22 11.12
CA SER A 97 8.69 -12.49 12.04
C SER A 97 8.16 -12.51 13.47
N PHE A 98 6.85 -12.32 13.68
CA PHE A 98 6.25 -12.40 15.02
C PHE A 98 6.26 -13.83 15.57
N PHE A 99 5.98 -14.83 14.73
CA PHE A 99 6.06 -16.23 15.15
C PHE A 99 7.47 -16.60 15.60
N LEU A 100 8.50 -16.29 14.80
CA LEU A 100 9.89 -16.53 15.15
C LEU A 100 10.34 -15.70 16.36
N GLY A 101 9.88 -14.44 16.46
CA GLY A 101 10.11 -13.60 17.62
C GLY A 101 9.61 -14.24 18.91
N PHE A 102 8.38 -14.78 18.89
CA PHE A 102 7.79 -15.52 20.01
C PHE A 102 8.58 -16.78 20.35
N VAL A 103 8.97 -17.59 19.34
CA VAL A 103 9.79 -18.79 19.55
C VAL A 103 11.13 -18.45 20.19
N TYR A 104 11.78 -17.35 19.78
CA TYR A 104 13.06 -16.92 20.36
C TYR A 104 12.93 -16.42 21.78
N LEU A 105 11.84 -15.74 22.12
CA LEU A 105 11.53 -15.36 23.51
C LEU A 105 11.35 -16.61 24.40
N LEU A 106 10.65 -17.64 23.91
CA LEU A 106 10.50 -18.91 24.62
C LEU A 106 11.81 -19.67 24.82
N ARG A 107 12.82 -19.42 23.99
CA ARG A 107 14.17 -19.99 24.11
C ARG A 107 15.15 -19.08 24.85
N GLU A 108 14.66 -18.08 25.57
CA GLU A 108 15.46 -17.09 26.32
C GLU A 108 16.43 -16.25 25.45
N MET A 109 16.25 -16.26 24.12
CA MET A 109 17.01 -15.45 23.17
C MET A 109 16.34 -14.08 23.00
N PHE A 110 16.23 -13.32 24.10
CA PHE A 110 15.41 -12.10 24.17
C PHE A 110 15.78 -11.03 23.13
N ALA A 111 17.07 -10.78 22.92
CA ALA A 111 17.53 -9.77 21.97
C ALA A 111 17.11 -10.10 20.52
N ALA A 112 17.27 -11.36 20.12
CA ALA A 112 16.86 -11.82 18.79
C ALA A 112 15.33 -11.83 18.64
N GLY A 113 14.60 -12.21 19.69
CA GLY A 113 13.15 -12.18 19.72
C GLY A 113 12.59 -10.77 19.56
N LEU A 114 13.10 -9.80 20.34
CA LEU A 114 12.71 -8.39 20.25
C LEU A 114 13.02 -7.79 18.87
N PHE A 115 14.20 -8.08 18.32
CA PHE A 115 14.58 -7.63 16.99
C PHE A 115 13.59 -8.11 15.92
N LEU A 116 13.20 -9.39 15.95
CA LEU A 116 12.22 -9.92 15.01
C LEU A 116 10.81 -9.34 15.23
N CYS A 117 10.43 -9.01 16.45
CA CYS A 117 9.19 -8.28 16.70
C CYS A 117 9.22 -6.87 16.08
N VAL A 118 10.33 -6.15 16.17
CA VAL A 118 10.49 -4.83 15.53
C VAL A 118 10.40 -4.96 14.01
N VAL A 119 11.09 -5.93 13.42
CA VAL A 119 11.03 -6.21 11.98
C VAL A 119 9.59 -6.56 11.56
N GLY A 120 8.91 -7.40 12.35
CA GLY A 120 7.51 -7.73 12.16
C GLY A 120 6.61 -6.50 12.18
N TYR A 121 6.82 -5.60 13.14
CA TYR A 121 6.07 -4.35 13.21
C TYR A 121 6.27 -3.46 11.97
N VAL A 122 7.51 -3.31 11.49
CA VAL A 122 7.81 -2.55 10.26
C VAL A 122 7.08 -3.17 9.06
N LEU A 123 7.15 -4.49 8.91
CA LEU A 123 6.47 -5.23 7.83
C LEU A 123 4.94 -5.15 7.94
N TYR A 124 4.40 -5.14 9.15
CA TYR A 124 2.98 -4.92 9.41
C TYR A 124 2.56 -3.52 8.95
N GLN A 125 3.29 -2.47 9.35
CA GLN A 125 3.02 -1.10 8.90
C GLN A 125 3.11 -0.97 7.38
N MET A 126 4.07 -1.66 6.75
CA MET A 126 4.13 -1.75 5.29
C MET A 126 2.88 -2.43 4.72
N SER A 127 2.47 -3.57 5.25
CA SER A 127 1.31 -4.30 4.75
C SER A 127 0.02 -3.46 4.73
N LEU A 128 -0.13 -2.54 5.67
CA LEU A 128 -1.26 -1.61 5.71
C LEU A 128 -1.16 -0.49 4.66
N ARG A 129 0.06 -0.12 4.26
CA ARG A 129 0.33 1.07 3.43
C ARG A 129 0.55 0.77 1.96
N VAL A 130 1.12 -0.39 1.62
CA VAL A 130 1.57 -0.75 0.26
C VAL A 130 0.46 -0.67 -0.80
N ASP A 131 -0.78 -1.00 -0.44
CA ASP A 131 -1.91 -0.99 -1.37
C ASP A 131 -3.15 -0.30 -0.77
N ARG A 132 -2.92 0.60 0.20
CA ARG A 132 -3.99 1.24 0.98
C ARG A 132 -5.09 1.86 0.11
N PRO A 133 -4.80 2.70 -0.91
CA PRO A 133 -5.85 3.35 -1.69
C PRO A 133 -6.82 2.35 -2.34
N ARG A 134 -6.31 1.24 -2.87
CA ARG A 134 -7.16 0.21 -3.50
C ARG A 134 -7.89 -0.64 -2.46
N SER A 135 -7.23 -0.99 -1.36
CA SER A 135 -7.86 -1.74 -0.26
C SER A 135 -8.98 -0.95 0.41
N VAL A 136 -8.83 0.38 0.52
CA VAL A 136 -9.85 1.27 1.07
C VAL A 136 -10.99 1.42 0.07
N TYR A 137 -10.70 1.70 -1.20
CA TYR A 137 -11.73 1.83 -2.23
C TYR A 137 -12.60 0.56 -2.37
N ALA A 138 -11.97 -0.62 -2.32
CA ALA A 138 -12.66 -1.91 -2.47
C ALA A 138 -13.44 -2.37 -1.21
N ASN A 139 -13.29 -1.70 -0.07
CA ASN A 139 -13.94 -2.11 1.18
C ASN A 139 -15.25 -1.33 1.38
N SER A 140 -16.36 -2.06 1.51
CA SER A 140 -17.69 -1.52 1.77
C SER A 140 -17.78 -0.74 3.08
N ASP A 141 -17.03 -1.12 4.11
CA ASP A 141 -17.09 -0.46 5.42
C ASP A 141 -16.62 1.01 5.32
N PHE A 142 -15.60 1.25 4.50
CA PHE A 142 -15.10 2.59 4.21
C PHE A 142 -16.08 3.37 3.31
N ARG A 143 -16.72 2.69 2.36
CA ARG A 143 -17.71 3.28 1.46
C ARG A 143 -18.97 3.71 2.22
N ASP A 144 -19.55 2.84 3.02
CA ASP A 144 -20.81 3.11 3.72
C ASP A 144 -20.61 4.08 4.90
N GLY A 145 -19.35 4.26 5.35
CA GLY A 145 -19.03 5.09 6.50
C GLY A 145 -19.55 4.51 7.81
N SER A 146 -19.79 3.19 7.84
CA SER A 146 -20.41 2.46 8.95
C SER A 146 -19.66 2.65 10.27
N ASP A 147 -18.35 2.86 10.21
CA ASP A 147 -17.49 3.01 11.39
C ASP A 147 -17.18 4.47 11.79
N SER A 148 -17.15 5.43 10.84
CA SER A 148 -16.92 6.86 11.12
C SER A 148 -16.96 7.75 9.87
N GLU A 149 -17.22 9.05 10.03
CA GLU A 149 -17.06 10.08 8.99
C GLU A 149 -15.63 10.10 8.41
N PHE A 150 -14.63 9.76 9.23
CA PHE A 150 -13.24 9.63 8.79
C PHE A 150 -13.04 8.49 7.79
N ALA A 151 -13.72 7.36 7.96
CA ALA A 151 -13.64 6.22 7.04
C ALA A 151 -14.20 6.59 5.66
N ARG A 152 -15.35 7.28 5.63
CA ARG A 152 -15.93 7.80 4.39
C ARG A 152 -14.98 8.81 3.72
N LYS A 153 -14.41 9.75 4.48
CA LYS A 153 -13.45 10.71 3.92
C LYS A 153 -12.19 10.03 3.36
N GLU A 154 -11.69 8.99 4.01
CA GLU A 154 -10.57 8.19 3.48
C GLU A 154 -10.96 7.48 2.19
N TRP A 155 -12.18 6.95 2.09
CA TRP A 155 -12.70 6.33 0.87
C TRP A 155 -12.77 7.31 -0.31
N GLU A 156 -13.31 8.51 -0.06
CA GLU A 156 -13.42 9.56 -1.08
C GLU A 156 -12.03 9.98 -1.58
N LEU A 157 -11.08 10.22 -0.66
CA LEU A 157 -9.69 10.54 -1.02
C LEU A 157 -9.01 9.40 -1.76
N ALA A 158 -9.24 8.15 -1.36
CA ALA A 158 -8.69 6.99 -2.05
C ALA A 158 -9.19 6.91 -3.49
N ALA A 159 -10.50 7.01 -3.72
CA ALA A 159 -11.10 6.97 -5.05
C ALA A 159 -10.61 8.12 -5.94
N MET A 160 -10.69 9.35 -5.44
CA MET A 160 -10.23 10.53 -6.17
C MET A 160 -8.72 10.47 -6.45
N SER A 161 -7.89 9.99 -5.51
CA SER A 161 -6.45 9.88 -5.71
C SER A 161 -6.07 8.95 -6.86
N ILE A 162 -6.83 7.87 -7.10
CA ILE A 162 -6.55 6.95 -8.21
C ILE A 162 -6.84 7.63 -9.55
N VAL A 163 -7.93 8.42 -9.64
CA VAL A 163 -8.26 9.20 -10.83
C VAL A 163 -7.25 10.34 -11.03
N ALA A 164 -7.01 11.13 -9.99
CA ALA A 164 -6.07 12.25 -9.99
C ALA A 164 -4.63 11.81 -10.32
N PHE A 165 -4.21 10.60 -9.92
CA PHE A 165 -2.89 10.10 -10.27
C PHE A 165 -2.73 9.83 -11.77
N SER A 166 -3.82 9.48 -12.48
CA SER A 166 -3.79 9.36 -13.94
C SER A 166 -3.64 10.72 -14.64
N ASP A 167 -4.09 11.81 -14.03
CA ASP A 167 -3.87 13.16 -14.54
C ASP A 167 -2.39 13.57 -14.49
N LEU A 168 -1.59 12.99 -13.59
CA LEU A 168 -0.14 13.21 -13.49
C LEU A 168 0.65 12.49 -14.59
N TYR A 169 0.09 11.41 -15.14
CA TYR A 169 0.74 10.54 -16.15
C TYR A 169 -0.25 10.19 -17.27
N PRO A 170 -0.67 11.15 -18.11
CA PRO A 170 -1.74 10.94 -19.09
C PRO A 170 -1.41 9.91 -20.18
N ASP A 171 -0.12 9.64 -20.40
CA ASP A 171 0.38 8.68 -21.40
C ASP A 171 0.45 7.23 -20.88
N ASP A 172 0.28 7.02 -19.57
CA ASP A 172 0.33 5.69 -18.96
C ASP A 172 -1.02 4.97 -19.10
N ARG A 173 -1.08 4.02 -20.04
CA ARG A 173 -2.30 3.27 -20.36
C ARG A 173 -2.85 2.49 -19.15
N PRO A 174 -2.06 1.68 -18.41
CA PRO A 174 -2.54 1.01 -17.20
C PRO A 174 -3.18 1.95 -16.17
N LEU A 175 -2.59 3.12 -15.93
CA LEU A 175 -3.15 4.09 -14.98
C LEU A 175 -4.48 4.66 -15.48
N LYS A 176 -4.57 4.97 -16.78
CA LYS A 176 -5.79 5.48 -17.40
C LYS A 176 -6.93 4.45 -17.39
N GLU A 177 -6.64 3.19 -17.68
CA GLU A 177 -7.63 2.10 -17.60
C GLU A 177 -8.16 1.92 -16.17
N SER A 178 -7.28 1.97 -15.17
CA SER A 178 -7.68 1.91 -13.77
C SER A 178 -8.54 3.11 -13.36
N ALA A 179 -8.19 4.31 -13.81
CA ALA A 179 -8.95 5.53 -13.52
C ALA A 179 -10.34 5.49 -14.18
N ASN A 180 -10.42 5.07 -15.45
CA ASN A 180 -11.68 4.95 -16.18
C ASN A 180 -12.64 3.99 -15.47
N LYS A 181 -12.16 2.82 -15.08
CA LYS A 181 -12.98 1.83 -14.35
C LYS A 181 -13.55 2.38 -13.03
N ILE A 182 -12.77 3.20 -12.31
CA ILE A 182 -13.21 3.81 -11.06
C ILE A 182 -14.16 4.97 -11.31
N SER A 183 -13.99 5.71 -12.40
CA SER A 183 -14.91 6.79 -12.81
C SER A 183 -16.28 6.31 -13.30
N GLU A 184 -16.44 5.01 -13.58
CA GLU A 184 -17.72 4.39 -13.89
C GLU A 184 -18.58 4.12 -12.63
N ASP A 185 -17.99 4.16 -11.44
CA ASP A 185 -18.72 3.98 -10.18
C ASP A 185 -19.59 5.23 -9.88
N SER A 186 -20.88 5.02 -9.64
CA SER A 186 -21.86 6.09 -9.42
C SER A 186 -21.49 7.02 -8.27
N ASP A 187 -20.96 6.47 -7.17
CA ASP A 187 -20.57 7.30 -6.03
C ASP A 187 -19.33 8.13 -6.33
N VAL A 188 -18.44 7.60 -7.17
CA VAL A 188 -17.24 8.32 -7.63
C VAL A 188 -17.62 9.41 -8.61
N GLN A 189 -18.59 9.18 -9.50
CA GLN A 189 -19.09 10.22 -10.42
C GLN A 189 -19.61 11.44 -9.66
N LEU A 190 -20.31 11.23 -8.54
CA LEU A 190 -20.75 12.32 -7.67
C LEU A 190 -19.57 13.08 -7.06
N LEU A 191 -18.49 12.39 -6.67
CA LEU A 191 -17.27 13.04 -6.19
C LEU A 191 -16.55 13.82 -7.28
N LEU A 192 -16.44 13.25 -8.49
CA LEU A 192 -15.81 13.90 -9.63
C LEU A 192 -16.57 15.16 -10.02
N ALA A 193 -17.91 15.10 -10.09
CA ALA A 193 -18.74 16.27 -10.36
C ALA A 193 -18.60 17.37 -9.28
N LYS A 194 -18.29 16.99 -8.04
CA LYS A 194 -18.14 17.92 -6.92
C LYS A 194 -16.75 18.56 -6.85
N TYR A 195 -15.69 17.80 -7.11
CA TYR A 195 -14.30 18.22 -6.83
C TYR A 195 -13.44 18.40 -8.07
N ARG A 196 -13.84 17.91 -9.25
CA ARG A 196 -13.05 17.97 -10.46
C ARG A 196 -13.62 18.99 -11.45
N HIS A 197 -12.78 19.87 -11.93
CA HIS A 197 -13.08 20.79 -13.02
C HIS A 197 -12.65 20.14 -14.34
N ASP A 198 -13.61 19.65 -15.11
CA ASP A 198 -13.37 19.35 -16.51
C ASP A 198 -13.33 20.68 -17.28
N HIS A 199 -12.13 21.18 -17.59
CA HIS A 199 -12.00 22.09 -18.73
C HIS A 199 -12.33 21.28 -19.98
N GLY A 200 -13.53 21.54 -20.52
CA GLY A 200 -14.25 20.65 -21.40
C GLY A 200 -13.45 20.06 -22.56
N PHE A 201 -13.59 18.75 -22.71
CA PHE A 201 -13.72 18.10 -24.02
C PHE A 201 -14.76 16.99 -23.90
N GLY A 202 -16.00 17.30 -24.34
CA GLY A 202 -16.98 16.28 -24.71
C GLY A 202 -18.28 16.21 -23.90
N CYS A 203 -19.03 17.31 -23.77
CA CYS A 203 -20.48 17.18 -23.89
C CYS A 203 -20.75 16.81 -25.36
N VAL A 204 -21.00 15.53 -25.62
CA VAL A 204 -21.64 15.13 -26.88
C VAL A 204 -23.13 15.35 -26.67
N ALA A 205 -23.70 16.18 -27.55
CA ALA A 205 -25.11 16.55 -27.64
C ALA A 205 -26.05 15.36 -27.77
#